data_AF-A0A4U6RHU3-F1
#
_entry.id   AF-A0A4U6RHU3-F1
#
_cell.length_a   1.000
_cell.length_b   1.000
_cell.length_c   1.000
_cell.angle_alpha   90.00
_cell.angle_beta   90.00
_cell.angle_gamma   90.00
#
_symmetry.space_group_name_H-M   'P 1'
#
loop_
_entity.id
_entity.type
_entity.pdbx_description
1 polymer ?
#
loop_
_entity_poly.entity_id
_entity_poly.type
_entity_poly.pdbx_seq_one_letter_code
_entity_poly.pdbx_strand_id
1 'polypeptide(L)'
;MSARRTARLCALLACTGALLPSQAKAFDLNGAWATNADQCSKIFVKKGNQISFARFSDEFGGGFVADDKAIRGSAAHCVIKSRKEIGDSIELRALCASDIMTSAIELHLKIVDQDNISRIFTDPDMTGMQLSYSRCAM
;
A
#
# COMPACT_ATOMS: atom_id res chain seq x y z
N MET A 1 73.66 -20.33 -23.41
CA MET A 1 72.68 -21.13 -22.64
C MET A 1 71.72 -20.18 -21.95
N SER A 2 70.41 -20.37 -22.16
CA SER A 2 69.25 -20.04 -21.31
C SER A 2 69.15 -18.67 -20.60
N ALA A 3 68.00 -18.00 -20.52
CA ALA A 3 66.63 -18.37 -20.84
C ALA A 3 65.79 -17.09 -20.96
N ARG A 4 64.91 -17.04 -21.96
CA ARG A 4 63.79 -16.10 -22.01
C ARG A 4 62.94 -16.27 -20.74
N ARG A 5 62.61 -15.19 -20.04
CA ARG A 5 61.55 -15.19 -19.02
C ARG A 5 60.44 -14.25 -19.44
N THR A 6 59.31 -14.88 -19.62
CA THR A 6 58.04 -14.45 -20.20
C THR A 6 57.35 -13.39 -19.36
N ALA A 7 56.72 -12.44 -20.05
CA ALA A 7 55.83 -11.44 -19.50
C ALA A 7 54.65 -12.06 -18.74
N ARG A 8 54.22 -11.40 -17.66
CA ARG A 8 52.90 -11.60 -17.06
C ARG A 8 52.23 -10.24 -16.90
N LEU A 9 51.41 -9.87 -17.88
CA LEU A 9 50.40 -8.82 -17.69
C LEU A 9 49.34 -9.38 -16.74
N CYS A 10 49.23 -8.83 -15.53
CA CYS A 10 48.04 -9.01 -14.70
C CYS A 10 46.97 -8.05 -15.20
N ALA A 11 46.04 -8.53 -16.02
CA ALA A 11 44.81 -7.81 -16.34
C ALA A 11 43.86 -7.93 -15.14
N LEU A 12 43.80 -6.88 -14.31
CA LEU A 12 42.74 -6.72 -13.32
C LEU A 12 41.45 -6.39 -14.09
N LEU A 13 40.58 -7.39 -14.28
CA LEU A 13 39.20 -7.15 -14.70
C LEU A 13 38.48 -6.41 -13.57
N ALA A 14 38.38 -5.08 -13.69
CA ALA A 14 37.45 -4.29 -12.90
C ALA A 14 36.03 -4.61 -13.38
N CYS A 15 35.36 -5.54 -12.70
CA CYS A 15 33.92 -5.72 -12.83
C CYS A 15 33.21 -4.52 -12.20
N THR A 16 33.13 -3.40 -12.91
CA THR A 16 32.16 -2.33 -12.65
C THR A 16 30.77 -2.85 -13.03
N GLY A 17 30.20 -3.69 -12.17
CA GLY A 17 28.78 -3.98 -12.20
C GLY A 17 28.03 -2.71 -11.84
N ALA A 18 27.55 -1.99 -12.84
CA ALA A 18 26.59 -0.91 -12.64
C ALA A 18 25.31 -1.53 -12.07
N LEU A 19 25.17 -1.50 -10.75
CA LEU A 19 23.89 -1.72 -10.09
C LEU A 19 22.99 -0.56 -10.52
N LEU A 20 22.19 -0.77 -11.56
CA LEU A 20 21.11 0.14 -11.89
C LEU A 20 20.20 0.24 -10.65
N PRO A 21 19.99 1.43 -10.08
CA PRO A 21 19.01 1.56 -9.01
C PRO A 21 17.65 1.20 -9.62
N SER A 22 17.10 0.06 -9.23
CA SER A 22 15.69 -0.21 -9.44
C SER A 22 14.94 0.91 -8.72
N GLN A 23 14.28 1.80 -9.47
CA GLN A 23 13.29 2.68 -8.88
C GLN A 23 12.19 1.77 -8.35
N ALA A 24 12.30 1.37 -7.08
CA ALA A 24 11.21 0.75 -6.36
C ALA A 24 10.08 1.78 -6.33
N LYS A 25 9.13 1.65 -7.26
CA LYS A 25 7.90 2.42 -7.20
C LYS A 25 7.12 1.88 -6.01
N ALA A 26 6.96 2.71 -4.99
CA ALA A 26 6.07 2.41 -3.87
C ALA A 26 4.68 2.08 -4.42
N PHE A 27 4.00 1.15 -3.79
CA PHE A 27 2.65 0.77 -4.19
C PHE A 27 1.71 1.98 -4.21
N ASP A 28 0.90 2.13 -5.26
CA ASP A 28 -0.05 3.24 -5.34
C ASP A 28 -1.33 2.89 -4.57
N LEU A 29 -1.47 3.39 -3.35
CA LEU A 29 -2.66 3.19 -2.53
C LEU A 29 -3.77 4.20 -2.88
N ASN A 30 -3.49 5.24 -3.67
CA ASN A 30 -4.41 6.34 -3.89
C ASN A 30 -5.66 5.87 -4.66
N GLY A 31 -6.83 6.36 -4.24
CA GLY A 31 -8.11 6.04 -4.86
C GLY A 31 -9.11 5.41 -3.89
N ALA A 32 -10.20 4.90 -4.45
CA ALA A 32 -11.28 4.27 -3.70
C ALA A 32 -11.14 2.74 -3.71
N TRP A 33 -11.44 2.14 -2.56
CA TRP A 33 -11.28 0.71 -2.30
C TRP A 33 -12.54 0.18 -1.62
N ALA A 34 -13.08 -0.93 -2.10
CA ALA A 34 -14.29 -1.56 -1.57
C ALA A 34 -14.02 -3.02 -1.20
N THR A 35 -14.74 -3.54 -0.21
CA THR A 35 -14.72 -4.98 0.12
C THR A 35 -15.37 -5.84 -0.97
N ASN A 36 -16.13 -5.23 -1.88
CA ASN A 36 -16.68 -5.85 -3.08
C ASN A 36 -16.66 -4.84 -4.24
N ALA A 37 -15.88 -5.12 -5.29
CA ALA A 37 -15.75 -4.24 -6.45
C ALA A 37 -17.08 -4.00 -7.20
N ASP A 38 -17.98 -5.00 -7.21
CA ASP A 38 -19.28 -4.88 -7.88
C ASP A 38 -20.21 -3.85 -7.21
N GLN A 39 -19.92 -3.48 -5.96
CA GLN A 39 -20.68 -2.49 -5.20
C GLN A 39 -20.05 -1.09 -5.21
N CYS A 40 -18.95 -0.87 -5.93
CA CYS A 40 -18.24 0.42 -5.93
C CYS A 40 -19.16 1.62 -6.24
N SER A 41 -20.06 1.49 -7.23
CA SER A 41 -21.00 2.56 -7.61
C SER A 41 -22.09 2.83 -6.57
N LYS A 42 -22.31 1.92 -5.62
CA LYS A 42 -23.23 2.08 -4.49
C LYS A 42 -22.53 2.53 -3.21
N ILE A 43 -21.23 2.28 -3.09
CA ILE A 43 -20.41 2.72 -1.94
C ILE A 43 -19.89 4.14 -2.16
N PHE A 44 -19.52 4.48 -3.40
CA PHE A 44 -18.87 5.73 -3.73
C PHE A 44 -19.61 6.52 -4.80
N VAL A 45 -19.55 7.85 -4.69
CA VAL A 45 -19.99 8.80 -5.70
C VAL A 45 -18.86 9.77 -6.02
N LYS A 46 -18.67 10.05 -7.31
CA LYS A 46 -17.69 11.04 -7.78
C LYS A 46 -18.36 12.41 -7.90
N LYS A 47 -17.83 13.40 -7.19
CA LYS A 47 -18.29 14.79 -7.20
C LYS A 47 -17.16 15.68 -7.72
N GLY A 48 -17.18 15.95 -9.02
CA GLY A 48 -16.04 16.58 -9.70
C GLY A 48 -14.79 15.71 -9.58
N ASN A 49 -13.73 16.26 -8.98
CA ASN A 49 -12.46 15.55 -8.79
C ASN A 49 -12.36 14.80 -7.45
N GLN A 50 -13.42 14.83 -6.62
CA GLN A 50 -13.41 14.18 -5.31
C GLN A 50 -14.30 12.93 -5.30
N ILE A 51 -13.84 11.88 -4.61
CA ILE A 51 -14.63 10.67 -4.35
C ILE A 51 -15.20 10.77 -2.93
N SER A 52 -16.53 10.71 -2.81
CA SER A 52 -17.27 10.72 -1.54
C SER A 52 -18.00 9.39 -1.35
N PHE A 53 -18.40 9.09 -0.11
CA PHE A 53 -19.32 7.99 0.15
C PHE A 53 -20.73 8.34 -0.35
N ALA A 54 -21.40 7.36 -0.94
CA ALA A 54 -22.80 7.45 -1.31
C ALA A 54 -23.68 7.45 -0.04
N ARG A 55 -24.95 7.83 -0.21
CA ARG A 55 -25.93 7.69 0.87
C ARG A 55 -26.19 6.20 1.12
N PHE A 56 -26.21 5.77 2.39
CA PHE A 56 -26.42 4.37 2.79
C PHE A 56 -25.35 3.41 2.22
N SER A 57 -24.13 3.91 2.01
CA SER A 57 -23.02 3.11 1.46
C SER A 57 -22.69 1.87 2.30
N ASP A 58 -22.91 1.95 3.61
CA ASP A 58 -22.68 0.90 4.60
C ASP A 58 -23.55 -0.34 4.38
N GLU A 59 -24.72 -0.20 3.75
CA GLU A 59 -25.58 -1.33 3.36
C GLU A 59 -24.97 -2.18 2.24
N PHE A 60 -24.01 -1.64 1.49
CA PHE A 60 -23.43 -2.28 0.31
C PHE A 60 -21.99 -2.80 0.55
N GLY A 61 -21.47 -2.62 1.77
CA GLY A 61 -20.17 -3.13 2.18
C GLY A 61 -19.25 -2.06 2.77
N GLY A 62 -18.05 -2.49 3.13
CA GLY A 62 -17.00 -1.60 3.63
C GLY A 62 -16.23 -0.95 2.49
N GLY A 63 -15.67 0.23 2.75
CA GLY A 63 -14.77 0.87 1.81
C GLY A 63 -14.03 2.04 2.42
N PHE A 64 -12.96 2.45 1.74
CA PHE A 64 -12.20 3.64 2.08
C PHE A 64 -11.72 4.36 0.82
N VAL A 65 -11.43 5.65 0.97
CA VAL A 65 -10.71 6.44 -0.04
C VAL A 65 -9.37 6.85 0.56
N ALA A 66 -8.29 6.51 -0.11
CA ALA A 66 -6.94 6.88 0.28
C ALA A 66 -6.37 7.95 -0.66
N ASP A 67 -5.59 8.85 -0.08
CA ASP A 67 -4.66 9.73 -0.77
C ASP A 67 -3.29 9.65 -0.07
N ASP A 68 -2.31 10.43 -0.55
CA ASP A 68 -0.93 10.40 -0.04
C ASP A 68 -0.82 10.67 1.47
N LYS A 69 -1.80 11.34 2.07
CA LYS A 69 -1.75 11.85 3.45
C LYS A 69 -2.83 11.27 4.35
N ALA A 70 -3.93 10.78 3.79
CA ALA A 70 -5.09 10.38 4.56
C ALA A 70 -5.80 9.15 4.00
N ILE A 71 -6.47 8.44 4.90
CA ILE A 71 -7.43 7.37 4.60
C ILE A 71 -8.76 7.79 5.18
N ARG A 72 -9.80 7.78 4.36
CA ARG A 72 -11.16 8.16 4.74
C ARG A 72 -12.08 6.96 4.63
N GLY A 73 -12.56 6.48 5.77
CA GLY A 73 -13.69 5.54 5.84
C GLY A 73 -15.02 6.29 5.96
N SER A 74 -16.12 5.54 5.99
CA SER A 74 -17.45 6.10 6.23
C SER A 74 -17.62 6.63 7.66
N ALA A 75 -16.92 6.03 8.64
CA ALA A 75 -17.05 6.34 10.07
C ALA A 75 -15.82 7.01 10.69
N ALA A 76 -14.71 7.14 9.95
CA ALA A 76 -13.47 7.69 10.49
C ALA A 76 -12.59 8.32 9.41
N HIS A 77 -11.82 9.33 9.81
CA HIS A 77 -10.80 9.98 9.01
C HIS A 77 -9.42 9.77 9.65
N CYS A 78 -8.51 9.14 8.93
CA CYS A 78 -7.18 8.77 9.39
C CYS A 78 -6.11 9.59 8.68
N VAL A 79 -5.28 10.32 9.43
CA VAL A 79 -4.07 10.97 8.89
C VAL A 79 -2.90 10.01 9.00
N ILE A 80 -2.27 9.69 7.87
CA ILE A 80 -1.09 8.84 7.81
C ILE A 80 0.10 9.61 8.42
N LYS A 81 0.70 9.03 9.46
CA LYS A 81 1.87 9.59 10.14
C LYS A 81 3.17 8.98 9.63
N SER A 82 3.15 7.71 9.28
CA SER A 82 4.26 7.05 8.61
C SER A 82 3.76 5.91 7.74
N ARG A 83 4.48 5.65 6.66
CA ARG A 83 4.30 4.52 5.76
C ARG A 83 5.63 3.80 5.59
N LYS A 84 5.62 2.48 5.72
CA LYS A 84 6.77 1.62 5.45
C LYS A 84 6.31 0.49 4.54
N GLU A 85 7.07 0.23 3.48
CA GLU A 85 6.81 -0.85 2.54
C GLU A 85 7.96 -1.85 2.61
N ILE A 86 7.63 -3.12 2.78
CA ILE A 86 8.59 -4.22 2.94
C ILE A 86 8.08 -5.39 2.09
N GLY A 87 8.70 -5.60 0.92
CA GLY A 87 8.24 -6.64 0.00
C GLY A 87 6.80 -6.38 -0.46
N ASP A 88 5.91 -7.34 -0.18
CA ASP A 88 4.47 -7.27 -0.48
C ASP A 88 3.64 -6.69 0.67
N SER A 89 4.25 -6.08 1.68
CA SER A 89 3.57 -5.59 2.88
C SER A 89 3.72 -4.08 3.05
N ILE A 90 2.64 -3.41 3.42
CA ILE A 90 2.60 -1.99 3.79
C ILE A 90 2.19 -1.87 5.25
N GLU A 91 3.04 -1.25 6.05
CA GLU A 91 2.76 -0.86 7.43
C GLU A 91 2.45 0.64 7.47
N LEU A 92 1.28 1.00 7.97
CA LEU A 92 0.86 2.38 8.16
C LEU A 92 0.66 2.65 9.65
N ARG A 93 1.21 3.77 10.12
CA ARG A 93 0.80 4.36 11.40
C ARG A 93 -0.07 5.55 11.10
N ALA A 94 -1.27 5.59 11.67
CA ALA A 94 -2.23 6.64 11.40
C ALA A 94 -2.85 7.17 12.69
N LEU A 95 -3.23 8.44 12.68
CA LEU A 95 -4.08 9.04 13.71
C LEU A 95 -5.50 9.14 13.14
N CYS A 96 -6.42 8.35 13.67
CA CYS A 96 -7.79 8.25 13.19
C CYS A 96 -8.74 8.97 14.13
N ALA A 97 -9.54 9.87 13.58
CA ALA A 97 -10.63 10.54 14.28
C ALA A 97 -11.98 9.98 13.80
N SER A 98 -12.84 9.62 14.75
CA SER A 98 -14.26 9.36 14.55
C SER A 98 -15.09 10.39 15.31
N ASP A 99 -16.42 10.30 15.24
CA ASP A 99 -17.33 11.16 16.00
C ASP A 99 -17.22 10.97 17.52
N ILE A 100 -16.59 9.88 17.97
CA ILE A 100 -16.47 9.53 19.39
C ILE A 100 -15.08 9.89 19.92
N MET A 101 -14.02 9.50 19.21
CA MET A 101 -12.66 9.64 19.71
C MET A 101 -11.60 9.74 18.62
N THR A 102 -10.41 10.18 19.02
CA THR A 102 -9.20 10.11 18.20
C THR A 102 -8.23 9.10 18.80
N SER A 103 -7.73 8.17 17.98
CA SER A 103 -6.78 7.13 18.39
C SER A 103 -5.66 6.96 17.37
N ALA A 104 -4.46 6.65 17.86
CA ALA A 104 -3.35 6.20 17.02
C ALA A 104 -3.51 4.70 16.76
N ILE A 105 -3.42 4.28 15.50
CA ILE A 105 -3.54 2.88 15.10
C ILE A 105 -2.40 2.47 14.18
N GLU A 106 -2.09 1.18 14.17
CA GLU A 106 -1.23 0.53 13.19
C GLU A 106 -2.10 -0.30 12.24
N LEU A 107 -1.87 -0.13 10.94
CA LEU A 107 -2.57 -0.88 9.89
C LEU A 107 -1.53 -1.66 9.09
N HIS A 108 -1.77 -2.97 8.96
CA HIS A 108 -0.95 -3.86 8.15
C HIS A 108 -1.75 -4.25 6.91
N LEU A 109 -1.21 -3.94 5.73
CA LEU A 109 -1.78 -4.30 4.45
C LEU A 109 -0.83 -5.25 3.74
N LYS A 110 -1.37 -6.31 3.16
CA LYS A 110 -0.70 -7.15 2.16
C LYS A 110 -1.14 -6.72 0.77
N ILE A 111 -0.18 -6.44 -0.09
CA ILE A 111 -0.37 -6.22 -1.52
C ILE A 111 -0.60 -7.60 -2.15
N VAL A 112 -1.78 -7.82 -2.73
CA VAL A 112 -2.08 -9.05 -3.49
C VAL A 112 -1.69 -8.82 -4.95
N ASP A 113 -2.15 -7.71 -5.52
CA ASP A 113 -1.77 -7.20 -6.83
C ASP A 113 -2.04 -5.67 -6.88
N GLN A 114 -2.02 -5.06 -8.07
CA GLN A 114 -2.20 -3.61 -8.25
C GLN A 114 -3.58 -3.09 -7.81
N ASP A 115 -4.60 -3.95 -7.87
CA ASP A 115 -6.00 -3.61 -7.63
C ASP A 115 -6.59 -4.37 -6.46
N ASN A 116 -5.83 -5.24 -5.79
CA ASN A 116 -6.28 -6.01 -4.64
C ASN A 116 -5.27 -5.92 -3.48
N ILE A 117 -5.81 -5.63 -2.30
CA ILE A 117 -5.05 -5.63 -1.05
C ILE A 117 -5.82 -6.41 0.02
N SER A 118 -5.12 -6.85 1.06
CA SER A 118 -5.73 -7.49 2.23
C SER A 118 -5.23 -6.81 3.49
N ARG A 119 -6.13 -6.30 4.33
CA ARG A 119 -5.80 -5.85 5.67
C ARG A 119 -5.60 -7.06 6.56
N ILE A 120 -4.42 -7.16 7.17
CA ILE A 120 -4.11 -8.20 8.15
C ILE A 120 -4.32 -7.62 9.55
N PHE A 121 -5.11 -8.31 10.38
CA PHE A 121 -5.28 -7.93 11.78
C PHE A 121 -4.20 -8.61 12.61
N THR A 122 -3.40 -7.79 13.30
CA THR A 122 -2.28 -8.24 14.13
C THR A 122 -2.61 -8.25 15.62
N ASP A 123 -3.78 -7.76 16.01
CA ASP A 123 -4.28 -7.89 17.37
C ASP A 123 -4.42 -9.37 17.75
N PRO A 124 -3.97 -9.80 18.95
CA PRO A 124 -4.01 -11.19 19.38
C PRO A 124 -5.40 -11.83 19.27
N ASP A 125 -6.44 -11.07 19.63
CA ASP A 125 -7.85 -11.50 19.60
C ASP A 125 -8.40 -11.65 18.17
N MET A 126 -7.69 -11.12 17.18
CA MET A 126 -8.07 -11.12 15.76
C MET A 126 -7.05 -11.87 14.89
N THR A 127 -6.20 -12.69 15.51
CA THR A 127 -5.13 -13.42 14.81
C THR A 127 -5.69 -14.26 13.67
N GLY A 128 -5.09 -14.11 12.48
CA GLY A 128 -5.48 -14.83 11.27
C GLY A 128 -6.70 -14.25 10.55
N MET A 129 -7.37 -13.23 11.12
CA MET A 129 -8.39 -12.50 10.39
C MET A 129 -7.75 -11.58 9.35
N GLN A 130 -8.38 -11.54 8.18
CA GLN A 130 -8.01 -10.66 7.10
C GLN A 130 -9.25 -10.08 6.43
N LEU A 131 -9.14 -8.87 5.91
CA LEU A 131 -10.21 -8.19 5.17
C LEU A 131 -9.68 -7.69 3.84
N SER A 132 -10.18 -8.28 2.76
CA SER A 132 -9.79 -7.92 1.40
C SER A 132 -10.51 -6.67 0.90
N TYR A 133 -9.80 -5.89 0.09
CA TYR A 133 -10.34 -4.75 -0.63
C TYR A 133 -9.87 -4.79 -2.08
N SER A 134 -10.76 -4.42 -2.98
CA SER A 134 -10.50 -4.24 -4.39
C SER A 134 -10.63 -2.77 -4.76
N ARG A 135 -9.78 -2.31 -5.67
CA ARG A 135 -9.79 -0.95 -6.19
C ARG A 135 -11.07 -0.72 -7.00
N CYS A 136 -11.70 0.43 -6.77
CA CYS A 136 -12.83 0.89 -7.56
C CYS A 136 -12.35 1.69 -8.78
N ALA A 137 -12.82 1.34 -9.97
CA ALA A 137 -12.68 2.17 -11.16
C ALA A 137 -13.70 3.32 -11.11
N MET A 138 -13.24 4.53 -10.75
CA MET A 138 -14.08 5.71 -10.48
C MET A 138 -13.79 6.92 -11.38
#